data_AF-A0A5N9GW90-F1
#
_entry.id   AF-A0A5N9GW90-F1
#
_cell.length_a   1.000
_cell.length_b   1.000
_cell.length_c   1.000
_cell.angle_alpha   90.00
_cell.angle_beta   90.00
_cell.angle_gamma   90.00
#
_symmetry.space_group_name_H-M   'P 1'
#
loop_
_entity.id
_entity.type
_entity.pdbx_description
1 polymer ?
#
loop_
_entity_poly.entity_id
_entity_poly.type
_entity_poly.pdbx_seq_one_letter_code
_entity_poly.pdbx_strand_id
1 'polypeptide(L)' 'MAVIASIVIALTLATFIEATGAKGIDGLTLGVIAGVGFVGTTLGSMSAFEKRSLKLYLMNAGYPVIMFAVIGAPLGYWQ' A
#
# COMPACT_ATOMS: atom_id res chain seq x y z
N MET A 1 17.48 -1.13 -3.87
CA MET A 1 16.43 -1.64 -2.95
C MET A 1 15.04 -1.19 -3.33
N ALA A 2 14.78 0.09 -3.64
CA ALA A 2 13.43 0.59 -3.97
C ALA A 2 12.73 -0.19 -5.10
N VAL A 3 13.44 -0.45 -6.21
CA VAL A 3 12.89 -1.20 -7.36
C VAL A 3 12.50 -2.63 -6.98
N ILE A 4 13.33 -3.29 -6.17
CA ILE A 4 13.07 -4.67 -5.71
C ILE A 4 11.84 -4.69 -4.81
N ALA A 5 11.75 -3.75 -3.86
CA ALA A 5 10.59 -3.62 -2.99
C ALA A 5 9.30 -3.36 -3.77
N SER A 6 9.34 -2.51 -4.82
CA SER A 6 8.17 -2.26 -5.66
C SER A 6 7.73 -3.48 -6.45
N ILE A 7 8.66 -4.33 -6.92
CA ILE A 7 8.33 -5.59 -7.58
C ILE A 7 7.63 -6.54 -6.61
N VAL A 8 8.16 -6.67 -5.38
CA VAL A 8 7.53 -7.52 -4.34
C VAL A 8 6.13 -7.04 -4.00
N ILE A 9 5.94 -5.72 -3.85
CA ILE A 9 4.62 -5.12 -3.61
C ILE A 9 3.67 -5.44 -4.77
N ALA A 10 4.11 -5.26 -6.01
CA ALA A 10 3.30 -5.54 -7.19
C ALA A 10 2.88 -7.02 -7.29
N LEU A 11 3.80 -7.94 -7.05
CA LEU A 11 3.49 -9.38 -7.05
C LEU A 11 2.51 -9.74 -5.94
N THR A 12 2.69 -9.19 -4.73
CA THR A 12 1.80 -9.46 -3.60
C THR A 12 0.39 -8.89 -3.87
N LEU A 13 0.30 -7.66 -4.39
CA LEU A 13 -0.98 -7.06 -4.78
C LEU A 13 -1.66 -7.84 -5.89
N ALA A 14 -0.93 -8.32 -6.89
CA ALA A 14 -1.48 -9.18 -7.94
C ALA A 14 -2.13 -10.44 -7.36
N THR A 15 -1.45 -11.13 -6.43
CA THR A 15 -2.03 -12.31 -5.77
C THR A 15 -3.26 -11.99 -4.93
N PHE A 16 -3.32 -10.81 -4.30
CA PHE A 16 -4.50 -10.40 -3.55
C PHE A 16 -5.68 -10.05 -4.47
N ILE A 17 -5.43 -9.37 -5.58
CA ILE A 17 -6.49 -9.01 -6.55
C ILE A 17 -7.03 -10.29 -7.21
N GLU A 18 -6.17 -11.26 -7.56
CA GLU A 18 -6.59 -12.58 -8.06
C GLU A 18 -7.45 -13.34 -7.04
N ALA A 19 -7.00 -13.39 -5.77
CA ALA A 19 -7.71 -14.11 -4.72
C ALA A 19 -9.07 -13.47 -4.36
N THR A 20 -9.21 -12.15 -4.53
CA THR A 20 -10.44 -11.41 -4.23
C THR A 20 -11.35 -11.23 -5.45
N GLY A 21 -10.86 -11.44 -6.66
CA GLY A 21 -11.60 -11.20 -7.90
C GLY A 21 -11.91 -9.72 -8.14
N ALA A 22 -11.16 -8.81 -7.53
CA ALA A 22 -11.37 -7.37 -7.62
C ALA A 22 -11.07 -6.84 -9.03
N LYS A 23 -11.95 -5.98 -9.56
CA LYS A 23 -11.84 -5.44 -10.94
C LYS A 23 -11.96 -3.92 -10.99
N GLY A 24 -11.27 -3.32 -11.96
CA GLY A 24 -11.25 -1.88 -12.18
C GLY A 24 -10.84 -1.09 -10.94
N ILE A 25 -11.77 -0.30 -10.40
CA ILE A 25 -11.52 0.57 -9.25
C ILE A 25 -11.33 -0.18 -7.92
N ASP A 26 -11.76 -1.45 -7.86
CA ASP A 26 -11.60 -2.26 -6.66
C ASP A 26 -10.12 -2.59 -6.42
N GLY A 27 -9.30 -2.70 -7.48
CA GLY A 27 -7.85 -2.90 -7.35
C GLY A 27 -7.13 -1.69 -6.74
N LEU A 28 -7.56 -0.47 -7.07
CA LEU A 28 -7.10 0.75 -6.40
C LEU A 28 -7.50 0.75 -4.92
N THR A 29 -8.75 0.39 -4.64
CA THR A 29 -9.29 0.36 -3.28
C THR A 29 -8.56 -0.68 -2.42
N LEU A 30 -8.30 -1.86 -2.95
CA LEU A 30 -7.46 -2.89 -2.32
C LEU A 30 -6.04 -2.41 -2.06
N GLY A 31 -5.43 -1.71 -3.03
CA GLY A 31 -4.12 -1.08 -2.85
C GLY A 31 -4.10 -0.10 -1.68
N VAL A 32 -5.09 0.79 -1.61
CA VAL A 32 -5.22 1.76 -0.51
C VAL A 32 -5.45 1.05 0.83
N ILE A 33 -6.36 0.08 0.89
CA ILE A 33 -6.67 -0.67 2.13
C ILE A 33 -5.42 -1.44 2.60
N ALA A 34 -4.71 -2.11 1.70
CA ALA A 34 -3.47 -2.81 2.04
C ALA A 34 -2.39 -1.82 2.50
N GLY A 35 -2.22 -0.70 1.80
CA GLY A 35 -1.26 0.33 2.18
C GLY A 35 -1.56 0.91 3.57
N VAL A 36 -2.80 1.33 3.83
CA VAL A 36 -3.19 1.91 5.13
C VAL A 36 -3.16 0.85 6.23
N GLY A 37 -3.71 -0.33 5.94
CA GLY A 37 -3.88 -1.41 6.89
C GLY A 37 -2.57 -2.05 7.33
N PHE A 38 -1.61 -2.25 6.42
CA PHE A 38 -0.31 -2.82 6.77
C PHE A 38 0.74 -1.74 7.03
N VAL A 39 0.96 -0.83 6.08
CA VAL A 39 2.06 0.15 6.18
C VAL A 39 1.71 1.27 7.15
N GLY A 40 0.49 1.81 7.06
CA GLY A 40 0.01 2.84 7.97
C GLY A 40 0.02 2.38 9.42
N THR A 41 -0.49 1.19 9.73
CA THR A 41 -0.52 0.68 11.11
C THR A 41 0.87 0.32 11.65
N THR A 42 1.74 -0.29 10.83
CA THR A 42 3.10 -0.64 11.24
C THR A 42 3.94 0.60 11.52
N LEU A 43 3.94 1.58 10.60
CA LEU A 43 4.68 2.84 10.81
C LEU A 43 3.99 3.74 11.83
N GLY A 44 2.68 3.64 11.97
CA GLY A 44 1.88 4.43 12.91
C GLY A 44 2.14 4.01 14.34
N SER A 45 2.13 2.70 14.61
CA SER A 45 2.50 2.16 15.92
C SER A 45 3.94 2.53 16.29
N MET A 46 4.90 2.35 15.37
CA MET A 46 6.30 2.75 15.58
C MET A 46 6.42 4.26 15.87
N SER A 47 5.74 5.10 15.08
CA SER A 47 5.76 6.56 15.27
C SER A 47 5.10 7.00 16.58
N ALA A 48 4.07 6.28 17.04
CA ALA A 48 3.41 6.53 18.32
C ALA A 48 4.33 6.20 19.50
N PHE A 49 5.07 5.09 19.45
CA PHE A 49 6.07 4.74 20.47
C PHE A 49 7.24 5.74 20.49
N GLU A 50 7.71 6.16 19.32
CA GLU A 50 8.81 7.13 19.19
C GLU A 50 8.39 8.58 19.50
N LYS A 51 7.10 8.82 19.80
CA LYS A 51 6.50 10.16 20.00
C LYS A 51 6.84 11.14 18.86
N ARG A 52 6.94 10.61 17.64
CA ARG A 52 7.25 11.41 16.46
C ARG A 52 6.08 12.30 16.08
N SER A 53 6.38 13.40 15.41
CA SER A 53 5.33 14.31 14.94
C SER A 53 4.43 13.61 13.90
N LEU A 54 3.12 13.89 13.97
CA LEU A 54 2.14 13.37 13.01
C LEU A 54 2.50 13.74 11.56
N LYS A 55 3.11 14.91 11.35
CA LYS A 55 3.60 15.34 10.05
C LYS A 55 4.66 14.38 9.48
N LEU A 56 5.59 13.94 10.32
CA LEU A 56 6.65 13.01 9.90
C LEU A 56 6.08 11.61 9.64
N TYR A 57 5.14 11.16 10.46
CA TYR A 57 4.40 9.92 10.22
C TYR A 57 3.67 9.95 8.87
N LEU A 58 2.89 10.98 8.58
CA LEU A 58 2.14 11.09 7.33
C LEU A 58 3.06 11.11 6.11
N MET A 59 4.25 11.69 6.20
CA MET A 59 5.21 11.68 5.10
C MET A 59 5.83 10.29 4.90
N ASN A 60 6.22 9.63 5.99
CA ASN A 60 6.87 8.31 5.93
C ASN A 60 5.90 7.18 5.59
N ALA A 61 4.66 7.24 6.09
CA ALA A 61 3.64 6.23 5.83
C ALA A 61 2.79 6.56 4.59
N GLY A 62 2.55 7.84 4.31
CA GLY A 62 1.76 8.27 3.17
C GLY A 62 2.41 7.96 1.82
N TYR A 63 3.73 8.16 1.69
CA TYR A 63 4.44 7.84 0.45
C TYR A 63 4.27 6.36 0.04
N PRO A 64 4.53 5.37 0.92
CA PRO A 64 4.25 3.97 0.61
C PRO A 64 2.77 3.69 0.33
N VAL A 65 1.84 4.27 1.09
CA VAL A 65 0.39 4.06 0.89
C VAL A 65 -0.03 4.48 -0.53
N ILE A 66 0.45 5.64 -0.99
CA ILE A 66 0.20 6.13 -2.35
C ILE A 66 0.83 5.17 -3.37
N MET A 67 2.02 4.65 -3.09
CA MET A 67 2.68 3.69 -3.98
C MET A 67 1.86 2.40 -4.15
N PHE A 68 1.29 1.86 -3.06
CA PHE A 68 0.37 0.71 -3.14
C PHE A 68 -0.88 1.02 -3.96
N ALA A 69 -1.44 2.22 -3.84
CA ALA A 69 -2.59 2.66 -4.63
C ALA A 69 -2.26 2.75 -6.14
N VAL A 70 -1.11 3.35 -6.48
CA VAL A 70 -0.64 3.50 -7.86
C VAL A 70 -0.34 2.15 -8.51
N ILE A 71 0.13 1.16 -7.75
CA ILE A 71 0.39 -0.20 -8.24
C ILE A 71 -0.91 -1.00 -8.36
N GLY A 72 -1.82 -0.89 -7.38
CA GLY A 72 -3.09 -1.62 -7.36
C GLY A 72 -4.07 -1.18 -8.47
N ALA A 73 -4.05 0.11 -8.85
CA ALA A 73 -4.92 0.63 -9.90
C ALA A 73 -4.76 -0.09 -11.27
N PRO A 74 -3.57 -0.12 -11.91
CA PRO A 74 -3.40 -0.79 -13.19
C PRO A 74 -3.63 -2.30 -13.08
N LEU A 75 -3.27 -2.92 -11.95
CA LEU A 75 -3.53 -4.35 -11.75
C LEU A 75 -5.03 -4.66 -11.74
N GLY A 76 -5.86 -3.84 -11.07
CA GLY A 76 -7.31 -4.01 -11.08
C GLY A 76 -7.94 -3.84 -12.47
N TYR A 77 -7.38 -2.99 -13.32
CA TYR A 77 -7.88 -2.79 -14.70
C TYR A 77 -7.40 -3.87 -15.69
N TRP A 78 -6.34 -4.61 -15.36
CA TRP A 78 -5.72 -5.58 -16.26
C TRP A 78 -6.17 -7.03 -16.00
N GLN A 79 -7.01 -7.28 -14.99
CA GLN A 79 -7.63 -8.58 -14.67
C GLN A 79 -9.13 -8.60 -14.99
#